data_AF-A0A961R5Y9-F1
#
_entry.id   AF-A0A961R5Y9-F1
#
_cell.length_a   1.000
_cell.length_b   1.000
_cell.length_c   1.000
_cell.angle_alpha   90.00
_cell.angle_beta   90.00
_cell.angle_gamma   90.00
#
_symmetry.space_group_name_H-M   'P 1'
#
loop_
_entity.id
_entity.type
_entity.pdbx_description
1 polymer ?
#
loop_
_entity_poly.entity_id
_entity_poly.type
_entity_poly.pdbx_seq_one_letter_code
_entity_poly.pdbx_strand_id
1 'polypeptide(L)' 'AVGAKWFRFLCHKRGIEPAAEFQALVRRHFRGPLKPPFNDLARAKCGITPGFYRALSPSGN' A
#
# COMPACT_ATOMS: atom_id res chain seq x y z
N ALA A 1 3.65 11.23 -4.91
CA ALA A 1 4.86 10.54 -5.41
C ALA A 1 4.56 9.90 -6.76
N VAL A 2 5.48 9.97 -7.72
CA VAL A 2 5.30 9.42 -9.09
C VAL A 2 5.14 7.89 -9.06
N GLY A 3 5.82 7.19 -8.14
CA GLY A 3 5.75 5.72 -8.03
C GLY A 3 4.34 5.18 -7.75
N ALA A 4 3.59 5.79 -6.84
CA ALA A 4 2.22 5.36 -6.52
C ALA A 4 1.26 5.53 -7.71
N LYS A 5 1.48 6.57 -8.55
CA LYS A 5 0.70 6.80 -9.77
C LYS A 5 0.95 5.70 -10.80
N TRP A 6 2.22 5.36 -11.06
CA TRP A 6 2.58 4.28 -11.99
C TRP A 6 2.13 2.91 -11.50
N PHE A 7 2.24 2.65 -10.19
CA PHE A 7 1.75 1.41 -9.60
C PHE A 7 0.25 1.21 -9.88
N ARG A 8 -0.57 2.22 -9.57
CA ARG A 8 -2.02 2.17 -9.85
C ARG A 8 -2.33 2.04 -11.34
N PHE A 9 -1.59 2.75 -12.19
CA PHE A 9 -1.74 2.63 -13.64
C PHE A 9 -1.44 1.21 -14.14
N LEU A 10 -0.36 0.58 -13.65
CA LEU A 10 -0.02 -0.80 -14.00
C LEU A 10 -1.04 -1.80 -13.48
N CYS A 11 -1.53 -1.65 -12.25
CA CYS A 11 -2.60 -2.49 -11.70
C CYS A 11 -3.86 -2.38 -12.55
N HIS A 12 -4.28 -1.16 -12.91
CA HIS A 12 -5.45 -0.95 -13.76
C HIS A 12 -5.27 -1.58 -15.15
N LYS A 13 -4.09 -1.38 -15.78
CA LYS A 13 -3.77 -1.98 -17.08
C LYS A 13 -3.79 -3.51 -17.06
N ARG A 14 -3.46 -4.11 -15.91
CA ARG A 14 -3.43 -5.57 -15.71
C ARG A 14 -4.76 -6.14 -15.17
N GLY A 15 -5.74 -5.28 -14.83
CA GLY A 15 -6.99 -5.71 -14.19
C GLY A 15 -6.80 -6.23 -12.76
N ILE A 16 -5.71 -5.84 -12.08
CA ILE A 16 -5.37 -6.30 -10.73
C ILE A 16 -5.82 -5.24 -9.72
N GLU A 17 -6.33 -5.69 -8.58
CA GLU A 17 -6.70 -4.83 -7.47
C GLU A 17 -5.43 -4.28 -6.78
N PRO A 18 -5.20 -2.95 -6.78
CA PRO A 18 -3.93 -2.38 -6.38
C PRO A 18 -3.62 -2.52 -4.89
N ALA A 19 -4.63 -2.59 -4.00
CA ALA A 19 -4.35 -2.75 -2.57
C ALA A 19 -3.91 -4.20 -2.27
N ALA A 20 -4.58 -5.19 -2.86
CA ALA A 20 -4.19 -6.60 -2.76
C ALA A 20 -2.77 -6.86 -3.29
N GLU A 21 -2.44 -6.35 -4.47
CA GLU A 21 -1.09 -6.49 -5.05
C GLU A 21 -0.02 -5.81 -4.19
N PHE A 22 -0.32 -4.61 -3.68
CA PHE A 22 0.59 -3.90 -2.80
C PHE A 22 0.85 -4.69 -1.52
N GLN A 23 -0.19 -5.24 -0.90
CA GLN A 23 -0.08 -6.08 0.29
C GLN A 23 0.76 -7.34 0.02
N ALA A 24 0.57 -7.98 -1.14
CA ALA A 24 1.36 -9.14 -1.54
C ALA A 24 2.84 -8.80 -1.72
N LEU A 25 3.15 -7.69 -2.41
CA LEU A 25 4.52 -7.21 -2.60
C LEU A 25 5.18 -6.83 -1.28
N VAL A 26 4.46 -6.14 -0.39
CA VAL A 26 4.99 -5.80 0.93
C VAL A 26 5.26 -7.07 1.73
N ARG A 27 4.35 -8.05 1.79
CA ARG A 27 4.61 -9.33 2.49
C ARG A 27 5.79 -10.09 1.90
N ARG A 28 5.99 -10.03 0.57
CA ARG A 28 7.08 -10.72 -0.12
C ARG A 28 8.45 -10.09 0.14
N HIS A 29 8.53 -8.76 0.14
CA HIS A 29 9.79 -8.02 0.16
C HIS A 29 10.12 -7.40 1.51
N PHE A 30 9.12 -7.11 2.34
CA PHE A 30 9.25 -6.53 3.66
C PHE A 30 9.00 -7.60 4.73
N ARG A 31 10.03 -7.94 5.50
CA ARG A 31 10.00 -9.03 6.49
C ARG A 31 9.63 -8.58 7.91
N GLY A 32 9.30 -7.30 8.10
CA GLY A 32 8.99 -6.72 9.41
C GLY A 32 7.54 -6.28 9.55
N PRO A 33 7.06 -6.04 10.78
CA PRO A 33 5.76 -5.41 10.99
C PRO A 33 5.82 -3.94 10.55
N LEU A 34 4.77 -3.49 9.85
CA LEU A 34 4.57 -2.07 9.59
C LEU A 34 4.19 -1.39 10.90
N LYS A 35 5.10 -0.57 11.44
CA LYS A 35 4.89 0.13 12.71
C LYS A 35 4.22 1.49 12.48
N PRO A 36 3.18 1.84 13.25
CA PRO A 36 2.68 3.21 13.33
C PRO A 36 3.72 4.14 13.99
N PRO A 37 3.60 5.48 13.82
CA PRO A 37 2.53 6.19 13.12
C PRO A 37 2.73 6.20 11.60
N PHE A 38 1.67 5.85 10.87
CA PHE A 38 1.64 6.03 9.42
C PHE A 38 1.32 7.50 9.13
N ASN A 39 2.14 8.15 8.30
CA ASN A 39 1.85 9.51 7.83
C ASN A 39 0.71 9.45 6.79
N ASP A 40 -0.51 9.28 7.30
CA ASP A 40 -1.72 9.05 6.51
C ASP A 40 -2.00 10.22 5.56
N LEU A 41 -1.80 11.45 6.03
CA LEU A 41 -2.00 12.67 5.23
C LEU A 41 -1.04 12.73 4.03
N ALA A 42 0.25 12.44 4.24
CA ALA A 42 1.22 12.44 3.14
C ALA A 42 1.00 11.27 2.16
N ARG A 43 0.61 10.09 2.67
CA ARG A 43 0.31 8.92 1.83
C ARG A 43 -0.97 9.10 1.02
N ALA A 44 -2.01 9.67 1.62
CA ALA A 44 -3.26 10.01 0.93
C ALA A 44 -3.03 11.03 -0.19
N LYS A 45 -2.22 12.07 0.05
CA LYS A 45 -1.78 13.03 -0.99
C LYS A 45 -1.04 12.35 -2.15
N CYS A 46 -0.41 11.20 -1.90
CA CYS A 46 0.25 10.40 -2.92
C CYS A 46 -0.68 9.36 -3.58
N GLY A 47 -1.96 9.29 -3.21
CA GLY A 47 -2.91 8.31 -3.74
C GLY A 47 -2.77 6.91 -3.15
N ILE A 48 -2.08 6.77 -2.02
CA ILE A 48 -2.01 5.53 -1.24
C ILE A 48 -3.01 5.66 -0.10
N THR A 49 -4.16 5.00 -0.23
CA THR A 49 -5.20 5.03 0.80
C THR A 49 -4.81 4.15 1.99
N PRO A 50 -5.39 4.37 3.17
CA PRO A 50 -5.04 3.58 4.36
C PRO A 50 -5.27 2.07 4.22
N GLY A 51 -6.20 1.65 3.36
CA GLY A 51 -6.45 0.23 3.07
C GLY A 51 -5.24 -0.52 2.49
N PHE A 52 -4.25 0.18 1.93
CA PHE A 52 -3.03 -0.45 1.40
C PHE A 52 -2.11 -0.99 2.49
N TYR A 53 -2.03 -0.31 3.65
CA TYR A 53 -1.04 -0.62 4.69
C TYR A 53 -1.63 -0.89 6.07
N ARG A 54 -2.85 -0.45 6.39
CA ARG A 54 -3.47 -0.78 7.69
C ARG A 54 -3.66 -2.29 7.84
N ALA A 55 -4.03 -3.01 6.78
CA ALA A 55 -4.16 -4.47 6.76
C ALA A 55 -2.83 -5.22 6.94
N LEU A 56 -1.70 -4.52 6.89
CA LEU A 56 -0.35 -5.07 7.08
C LEU A 56 0.23 -4.73 8.46
N SER A 57 -0.46 -3.87 9.22
CA SER A 57 -0.08 -3.54 10.59
C SER A 57 -0.58 -4.65 11.52
N PRO A 58 0.26 -5.15 12.45
CA PRO A 58 -0.16 -6.17 13.42
C PRO A 58 -1.26 -5.69 14.39
N SER A 59 -1.53 -4.37 14.48
CA SER A 59 -2.57 -3.80 15.33
C SER A 59 -3.95 -3.68 14.66
N GLY A 60 -4.17 -4.38 13.53
CA GLY A 60 -5.45 -4.40 12.82
C GLY A 60 -6.40 -5.50 13.29
N ASN A 61 -6.59 -5.65 14.60
CA ASN A 61 -7.63 -6.50 15.20
C ASN A 61 -8.47 -5.69 16.19
#